data_AF-A0A7V4MTY6-F1
#
_entry.id   AF-A0A7V4MTY6-F1
#
_cell.length_a   1.000
_cell.length_b   1.000
_cell.length_c   1.000
_cell.angle_alpha   90.00
_cell.angle_beta   90.00
_cell.angle_gamma   90.00
#
_symmetry.space_group_name_H-M   'P 1'
#
loop_
_entity.id
_entity.type
_entity.pdbx_description
1 polymer ?
#
loop_
_entity_poly.entity_id
_entity_poly.type
_entity_poly.pdbx_seq_one_letter_code
_entity_poly.pdbx_strand_id
1 'polypeptide(L)'
;MSSKINSKRTDLHTIMVIGSGPIVIGQGCEFDYSGVQACKALRAQGYRIVLVNSNPATIMTDPEFADATYVEPLTPELCEQIIAHE
;
A
#
# COMPACT_ATOMS: atom_id res chain seq x y z
N MET A 1 -32.81 -14.09 11.32
CA MET A 1 -31.61 -13.33 11.75
C MET A 1 -30.43 -13.85 10.93
N SER A 2 -29.99 -13.08 9.93
CA SER A 2 -28.85 -13.47 9.09
C SER A 2 -27.58 -13.42 9.93
N SER A 3 -26.92 -14.56 10.08
CA SER A 3 -25.58 -14.65 10.67
C SER A 3 -24.62 -13.88 9.76
N LYS A 4 -24.19 -12.69 10.21
CA LYS A 4 -23.06 -12.01 9.58
C LYS A 4 -21.85 -12.93 9.77
N ILE A 5 -21.46 -13.64 8.71
CA ILE A 5 -20.12 -14.22 8.60
C ILE A 5 -19.17 -13.04 8.74
N ASN A 6 -18.48 -12.94 9.87
CA ASN A 6 -17.45 -11.93 10.03
C ASN A 6 -16.24 -12.39 9.21
N SER A 7 -16.24 -12.02 7.93
CA SER A 7 -15.24 -12.42 6.93
C SER A 7 -13.89 -11.72 7.11
N LYS A 8 -13.76 -10.82 8.09
CA LYS A 8 -12.52 -10.08 8.35
C LYS A 8 -11.54 -10.95 9.13
N ARG A 9 -10.39 -11.21 8.52
CA ARG A 9 -9.24 -11.84 9.17
C ARG A 9 -8.67 -10.94 10.27
N THR A 10 -8.45 -11.50 11.45
CA THR A 10 -7.95 -10.79 12.65
C THR A 10 -6.48 -11.04 12.94
N ASP A 11 -5.85 -11.94 12.19
CA ASP A 11 -4.45 -12.34 12.30
C ASP A 11 -3.51 -11.49 11.43
N LEU A 12 -4.07 -10.63 10.57
CA LEU A 12 -3.31 -9.68 9.78
C LEU A 12 -3.08 -8.39 10.59
N HIS A 13 -1.82 -7.97 10.68
CA HIS A 13 -1.42 -6.74 11.38
C HIS A 13 -0.73 -5.74 10.46
N THR A 14 -0.07 -6.23 9.41
CA THR A 14 0.65 -5.44 8.41
C THR A 14 0.01 -5.65 7.04
N ILE A 15 -0.13 -4.57 6.27
CA ILE A 15 -0.60 -4.61 4.89
C ILE A 15 0.44 -3.91 4.01
N MET A 16 0.91 -4.63 2.99
CA MET A 16 1.71 -4.04 1.93
C MET A 16 0.80 -3.45 0.85
N VAL A 17 0.96 -2.17 0.56
CA VAL A 17 0.30 -1.45 -0.52
C VAL A 17 1.28 -1.33 -1.68
N ILE A 18 0.84 -1.72 -2.88
CA ILE A 18 1.61 -1.57 -4.11
C ILE A 18 1.19 -0.24 -4.75
N GLY A 19 2.17 0.64 -4.96
CA GLY A 19 1.98 1.96 -5.54
C GLY A 19 1.69 1.94 -7.03
N SER A 20 1.50 3.14 -7.59
CA SER A 20 1.13 3.33 -8.99
C SER A 20 2.26 3.05 -9.99
N GLY A 21 3.51 3.02 -9.52
CA GLY A 21 4.69 2.86 -10.36
C GLY A 21 5.12 4.16 -11.04
N PRO A 22 5.87 4.10 -12.15
CA PRO A 22 6.35 5.29 -12.86
C PRO A 22 5.19 6.07 -13.48
N ILE A 23 5.32 7.39 -13.60
CA ILE A 23 4.34 8.22 -14.32
C ILE A 23 4.42 7.88 -15.81
N VAL A 24 3.32 7.36 -16.36
CA VAL A 24 3.14 7.08 -17.79
C VAL A 24 2.07 8.01 -18.34
N ILE A 25 2.26 8.56 -19.55
CA ILE A 25 1.23 9.40 -20.20
C ILE A 25 -0.06 8.59 -20.33
N GLY A 26 -1.14 9.06 -19.70
CA GLY A 26 -2.43 8.35 -19.63
C GLY A 26 -2.63 7.47 -18.39
N GLN A 27 -1.60 7.30 -17.55
CA GLN A 27 -1.73 6.82 -16.17
C GLN A 27 -1.37 7.98 -15.23
N GLY A 28 -2.39 8.72 -14.83
CA GLY A 28 -2.25 10.01 -14.17
C GLY A 28 -2.17 9.96 -12.63
N CYS A 29 -2.41 11.14 -12.04
CA CYS A 29 -2.42 11.41 -10.60
C CYS A 29 -3.55 10.68 -9.84
N GLU A 30 -4.54 10.11 -10.54
CA GLU A 30 -5.69 9.46 -9.92
C GLU A 30 -5.31 8.23 -9.10
N PHE A 31 -4.27 7.51 -9.54
CA PHE A 31 -3.77 6.32 -8.84
C PHE A 31 -2.99 6.68 -7.58
N ASP A 32 -2.27 7.80 -7.60
CA ASP A 32 -1.55 8.33 -6.44
C ASP A 32 -2.54 8.74 -5.34
N TYR A 33 -3.61 9.47 -5.72
CA TYR A 33 -4.67 9.83 -4.78
C TYR A 33 -5.41 8.61 -4.21
N SER A 34 -5.72 7.63 -5.07
CA SER A 34 -6.36 6.39 -4.64
C SER A 34 -5.48 5.61 -3.64
N GLY A 35 -4.17 5.57 -3.88
CA GLY A 35 -3.20 4.97 -2.98
C GLY A 35 -3.18 5.64 -1.60
N VAL A 36 -3.14 6.98 -1.56
CA VAL A 36 -3.21 7.75 -0.31
C VAL A 36 -4.49 7.45 0.48
N GLN A 37 -5.64 7.37 -0.20
CA GLN A 37 -6.91 7.06 0.46
C GLN A 37 -6.93 5.63 1.01
N ALA A 38 -6.35 4.67 0.29
CA ALA A 38 -6.22 3.30 0.76
C ALA A 38 -5.35 3.23 2.03
N CYS A 39 -4.18 3.88 2.03
CA CYS A 39 -3.31 3.94 3.21
C CYS A 39 -4.04 4.54 4.42
N LYS A 40 -4.74 5.67 4.24
CA LYS A 40 -5.53 6.31 5.31
C LYS A 40 -6.62 5.39 5.85
N ALA A 41 -7.38 4.73 4.97
CA ALA A 41 -8.48 3.85 5.36
C ALA A 41 -8.01 2.60 6.11
N LEU A 42 -6.87 2.02 5.70
CA LEU A 42 -6.29 0.84 6.36
C LEU A 42 -5.66 1.21 7.70
N ARG A 43 -4.93 2.33 7.76
CA ARG A 43 -4.36 2.84 9.01
C ARG A 43 -5.44 3.19 10.04
N ALA A 44 -6.57 3.78 9.61
CA ALA A 44 -7.73 4.03 10.47
C ALA A 44 -8.36 2.74 11.05
N GLN A 45 -8.11 1.59 10.43
CA GLN A 45 -8.51 0.27 10.93
C GLN A 45 -7.45 -0.39 11.84
N GLY A 46 -6.33 0.28 12.10
CA GLY A 46 -5.27 -0.19 12.98
C GLY A 46 -4.21 -1.08 12.33
N TYR A 47 -4.14 -1.11 11.00
CA TYR A 47 -3.07 -1.82 10.29
C TYR A 47 -1.79 -0.99 10.21
N ARG A 48 -0.64 -1.66 10.35
CA ARG A 48 0.65 -1.14 9.91
C ARG A 48 0.71 -1.17 8.39
N ILE A 49 1.15 -0.08 7.77
CA ILE A 49 1.20 0.08 6.33
C ILE A 49 2.64 0.06 5.84
N VAL A 50 2.92 -0.83 4.89
CA VAL A 50 4.18 -0.88 4.14
C VAL A 50 3.87 -0.48 2.71
N LEU A 51 4.52 0.54 2.18
CA LEU A 51 4.35 0.97 0.80
C LEU A 51 5.54 0.53 -0.04
N VAL A 52 5.28 -0.04 -1.22
CA VAL A 52 6.28 -0.23 -2.28
C VAL A 52 5.86 0.60 -3.48
N ASN A 53 6.73 1.49 -3.96
CA ASN A 53 6.46 2.26 -5.17
C ASN A 53 7.77 2.52 -5.93
N SER A 54 7.75 2.58 -7.26
CA SER A 54 8.97 2.83 -8.05
C SER A 54 9.20 4.31 -8.37
N ASN A 55 8.24 5.17 -8.06
CA ASN A 55 8.33 6.61 -8.32
C ASN A 55 8.44 7.41 -7.00
N PRO A 56 9.59 8.04 -6.71
CA PRO A 56 9.76 8.86 -5.50
C PRO A 56 8.99 10.19 -5.55
N ALA A 57 8.50 10.61 -6.72
CA ALA A 57 7.82 11.89 -6.92
C ALA A 57 6.28 11.74 -6.86
N THR A 58 5.79 10.88 -5.96
CA THR A 58 4.35 10.69 -5.70
C THR A 58 3.97 11.17 -4.30
N ILE A 59 2.73 11.59 -4.11
CA ILE A 59 2.20 11.97 -2.79
C ILE A 59 2.21 10.75 -1.87
N MET A 60 1.89 9.57 -2.38
CA MET A 60 1.80 8.37 -1.56
C MET A 60 3.14 7.93 -0.95
N THR A 61 4.27 8.28 -1.57
CA THR A 61 5.62 8.00 -1.03
C THR A 61 6.05 8.94 0.11
N ASP A 62 5.19 9.87 0.52
CA ASP A 62 5.43 10.66 1.74
C ASP A 62 5.41 9.75 2.98
N PRO A 63 6.43 9.84 3.87
CA PRO A 63 6.48 9.09 5.13
C PRO A 63 5.26 9.26 6.05
N GLU A 64 4.42 10.29 5.85
CA GLU A 64 3.17 10.45 6.61
C GLU A 64 2.15 9.34 6.33
N PHE A 65 2.17 8.73 5.13
CA PHE A 65 1.12 7.80 4.69
C PHE A 65 1.42 6.33 4.93
N ALA A 66 2.68 5.95 5.15
CA ALA A 66 3.08 4.57 5.40
C ALA A 66 4.13 4.49 6.51
N ASP A 67 4.07 3.43 7.31
CA ASP A 67 5.01 3.21 8.42
C ASP A 67 6.39 2.75 7.90
N ALA A 68 6.44 2.15 6.71
CA ALA A 68 7.65 1.88 5.94
C ALA A 68 7.39 2.15 4.45
N THR A 69 8.37 2.70 3.74
CA THR A 69 8.28 2.97 2.30
C THR A 69 9.53 2.47 1.59
N TYR A 70 9.34 1.66 0.55
CA TYR A 70 10.37 1.11 -0.31
C TYR A 70 10.23 1.76 -1.69
N VAL A 71 11.28 2.51 -2.08
CA VAL A 71 11.35 3.12 -3.42
C VAL A 71 12.13 2.19 -4.34
N GLU A 72 11.42 1.26 -4.94
CA GLU A 72 11.98 0.08 -5.56
C GLU A 72 11.17 -0.34 -6.80
N PRO A 73 11.76 -1.05 -7.79
CA PRO A 73 11.02 -1.60 -8.92
C PRO A 73 9.82 -2.46 -8.49
N LEU A 74 8.66 -2.25 -9.11
CA LEU A 74 7.45 -3.04 -8.82
C LEU A 74 7.49 -4.41 -9.52
N THR A 75 8.37 -5.30 -9.06
CA THR A 75 8.44 -6.70 -9.53
C THR A 75 8.01 -7.67 -8.43
N PRO A 76 7.44 -8.84 -8.79
CA PRO A 76 7.06 -9.86 -7.81
C PRO A 76 8.22 -10.28 -6.90
N GLU A 77 9.41 -10.45 -7.46
CA GLU A 77 10.59 -10.92 -6.72
C GLU A 77 10.98 -9.93 -5.62
N LEU A 78 10.90 -8.64 -5.91
CA LEU A 78 11.25 -7.59 -4.95
C LEU A 78 10.15 -7.42 -3.89
N CYS A 79 8.88 -7.51 -4.30
CA CYS A 79 7.76 -7.56 -3.37
C CYS A 79 7.86 -8.76 -2.41
N GLU A 80 8.24 -9.95 -2.90
CA GLU A 80 8.46 -11.14 -2.07
C GLU A 80 9.60 -10.93 -1.06
N GLN A 81 10.71 -10.31 -1.47
CA GLN A 81 11.81 -9.98 -0.58
C GLN A 81 11.40 -9.00 0.53
N ILE A 82 10.59 -7.98 0.20
CA ILE A 82 10.06 -7.04 1.17
C ILE A 82 9.08 -7.73 2.13
N ILE A 83 8.18 -8.58 1.61
CA ILE A 83 7.27 -9.38 2.45
C ILE A 83 8.04 -10.29 3.41
N ALA A 84 9.16 -10.88 2.98
CA ALA A 84 9.96 -11.75 3.84
C ALA A 84 10.77 -10.98 4.91
N HIS A 85 11.02 -9.70 4.69
CA HIS A 85 11.72 -8.82 5.63
C HIS A 85 10.80 -8.29 6.74
N GLU A 86 9.52 -8.02 6.43
CA GLU A 86 8.51 -7.49 7.36
C GLU A 86 7.79 -8.56 8.19
#